data_AF-V9Z7V5-F1
#
_entry.id   AF-V9Z7V5-F1
#
_cell.length_a   1.000
_cell.length_b   1.000
_cell.length_c   1.000
_cell.angle_alpha   90.00
_cell.angle_beta   90.00
_cell.angle_gamma   90.00
#
_symmetry.space_group_name_H-M   'P 1'
#
loop_
_entity.id
_entity.type
_entity.pdbx_description
1 polymer ?
#
loop_
_entity_poly.entity_id
_entity_poly.type
_entity_poly.pdbx_seq_one_letter_code
_entity_poly.pdbx_strand_id
1 'polypeptide(L)'
;MVRGGPSGADVELIERLAALGVQVSAAQLERWRGLGLLPRHERMWLGRGRGSVSVLAEETVAVAAALGRHARAGRDVRWTVIAWYAEAGRPVLHGQLPVPEPPWPAVREALVWAMRRSAAHRLVEAARTAAGAGEEEQDAFYAQAGRVVGRGHTGPAHPEVMRRVLEDPDAELDRGEDRRRRRGAVRLAAAAAMGAGEVGGEVLVDALATLMPGPDWTDVAANARRAEQSGELDGWIRAGAVDPLGRLEAAGAQEMAAARHAALVLAGIGGLYLMHGFGLPDSPALARLRAQLEETGLALVAAQMVPLMINPPGVVHALSMCLAPDIAALAAWLEAVLAEQAGTG
;
A
#
# COMPACT_ATOMS: atom_id res chain seq x y z
N MET A 1 -6.76 35.98 -18.64
CA MET A 1 -7.36 36.72 -17.50
C MET A 1 -6.25 37.18 -16.58
N VAL A 2 -6.21 38.47 -16.26
CA VAL A 2 -5.25 39.06 -15.32
C VAL A 2 -5.46 38.38 -13.96
N ARG A 3 -4.42 37.75 -13.42
CA ARG A 3 -4.46 37.12 -12.09
C ARG A 3 -4.61 38.23 -11.05
N GLY A 4 -5.77 38.32 -10.41
CA GLY A 4 -5.90 39.09 -9.18
C GLY A 4 -4.91 38.54 -8.14
N GLY A 5 -4.34 39.41 -7.31
CA GLY A 5 -3.49 38.98 -6.19
C GLY A 5 -4.25 38.05 -5.23
N PRO A 6 -3.54 37.34 -4.33
CA PRO A 6 -4.16 36.46 -3.35
C PRO A 6 -5.24 37.20 -2.55
N SER A 7 -6.36 36.53 -2.27
CA SER A 7 -7.39 37.11 -1.41
C SER A 7 -6.88 37.28 0.03
N GLY A 8 -7.52 38.12 0.85
CA GLY A 8 -7.14 38.27 2.26
C GLY A 8 -7.14 36.94 3.02
N ALA A 9 -8.10 36.07 2.73
CA ALA A 9 -8.18 34.71 3.28
C ALA A 9 -7.07 33.77 2.77
N ASP A 10 -6.53 34.00 1.56
CA ASP A 10 -5.36 33.25 1.08
C ASP A 10 -4.07 33.69 1.79
N VAL A 11 -3.93 34.98 2.06
CA VAL A 11 -2.79 35.50 2.84
C VAL A 11 -2.82 34.91 4.25
N GLU A 12 -3.98 34.97 4.93
CA GLU A 12 -4.16 34.37 6.25
C GLU A 12 -3.89 32.85 6.23
N LEU A 13 -4.38 32.14 5.21
CA LEU A 13 -4.12 30.70 5.07
C LEU A 13 -2.62 30.40 4.91
N ILE A 14 -1.91 31.15 4.07
CA ILE A 14 -0.47 30.98 3.86
C ILE A 14 0.31 31.23 5.16
N GLU A 15 -0.05 32.27 5.91
CA GLU A 15 0.57 32.59 7.21
C GLU A 15 0.35 31.46 8.24
N ARG A 16 -0.89 30.94 8.35
CA ARG A 16 -1.19 29.82 9.25
C ARG A 16 -0.45 28.55 8.85
N LEU A 17 -0.38 28.25 7.56
CA LEU A 17 0.37 27.08 7.06
C LEU A 17 1.87 27.22 7.35
N ALA A 18 2.43 28.43 7.19
CA ALA A 18 3.82 28.70 7.53
C ALA A 18 4.09 28.48 9.04
N ALA A 19 3.15 28.87 9.91
CA ALA A 19 3.23 28.61 11.35
C ALA A 19 3.21 27.10 11.69
N LEU A 20 2.58 26.28 10.84
CA LEU A 20 2.61 24.81 10.91
C LEU A 20 3.83 24.19 10.22
N GLY A 21 4.79 25.01 9.76
CA GLY A 21 5.98 24.54 9.04
C GLY A 21 5.71 24.12 7.59
N VAL A 22 4.54 24.44 7.04
CA VAL A 22 4.11 24.06 5.69
C VAL A 22 4.18 25.27 4.76
N GLN A 23 5.07 25.21 3.77
CA GLN A 23 5.26 26.31 2.80
C GLN A 23 4.42 26.08 1.55
N VAL A 24 3.52 27.02 1.24
CA VAL A 24 2.68 26.99 0.04
C VAL A 24 2.59 28.36 -0.60
N SER A 25 2.44 28.39 -1.92
CA SER A 25 2.20 29.60 -2.70
C SER A 25 0.72 29.74 -3.06
N ALA A 26 0.26 30.98 -3.29
CA ALA A 26 -1.09 31.25 -3.79
C ALA A 26 -1.41 30.48 -5.08
N ALA A 27 -0.42 30.31 -5.97
CA ALA A 27 -0.58 29.53 -7.20
C ALA A 27 -0.79 28.02 -6.95
N GLN A 28 -0.26 27.47 -5.85
CA GLN A 28 -0.55 26.10 -5.45
C GLN A 28 -1.96 25.98 -4.91
N LEU A 29 -2.41 26.91 -4.05
CA LEU A 29 -3.78 26.93 -3.52
C LEU A 29 -4.82 27.00 -4.65
N GLU A 30 -4.63 27.90 -5.61
CA GLU A 30 -5.52 28.02 -6.78
C GLU A 30 -5.54 26.74 -7.63
N ARG A 31 -4.39 26.09 -7.81
CA ARG A 31 -4.31 24.81 -8.52
C ARG A 31 -5.09 23.72 -7.80
N TRP A 32 -4.95 23.61 -6.47
CA TRP A 32 -5.68 22.61 -5.69
C TRP A 32 -7.19 22.85 -5.71
N ARG A 33 -7.64 24.11 -5.66
CA ARG A 33 -9.06 24.46 -5.86
C ARG A 33 -9.54 24.09 -7.26
N GLY A 34 -8.73 24.36 -8.29
CA GLY A 34 -9.05 23.99 -9.67
C GLY A 34 -9.21 22.48 -9.87
N LEU A 35 -8.54 21.68 -9.05
CA LEU A 35 -8.65 20.21 -9.02
C LEU A 35 -9.74 19.71 -8.05
N GLY A 36 -10.45 20.60 -7.35
CA GLY A 36 -11.46 20.23 -6.35
C GLY A 36 -10.88 19.60 -5.06
N LEU A 37 -9.57 19.70 -4.84
CA LEU A 37 -8.89 19.13 -3.65
C LEU A 37 -8.93 20.06 -2.44
N LEU A 38 -9.03 21.37 -2.67
CA LEU A 38 -9.11 22.39 -1.64
C LEU A 38 -10.46 23.10 -1.74
N PRO A 39 -11.25 23.21 -0.65
CA PRO A 39 -12.46 24.01 -0.62
C PRO A 39 -12.19 25.46 -1.02
N ARG A 40 -13.20 26.10 -1.62
CA ARG A 40 -13.17 27.55 -1.86
C ARG A 40 -13.59 28.26 -0.59
N HIS A 41 -12.96 29.40 -0.31
CA HIS A 41 -13.36 30.26 0.80
C HIS A 41 -14.81 30.70 0.65
N GLU A 42 -15.57 30.61 1.73
CA GLU A 42 -16.92 31.15 1.78
C GLU A 42 -16.89 32.67 1.65
N ARG A 43 -17.91 33.23 1.00
CA ARG A 43 -18.07 34.68 0.86
C ARG A 43 -19.16 35.17 1.78
N MET A 44 -18.78 36.03 2.72
CA MET A 44 -19.72 36.71 3.60
C MET A 44 -20.05 38.09 3.03
N TRP A 45 -21.35 38.38 2.90
CA TRP A 45 -21.83 39.68 2.42
C TRP A 45 -21.90 40.67 3.58
N LEU A 46 -21.30 41.86 3.43
CA LEU A 46 -21.11 42.83 4.52
C LEU A 46 -22.22 43.90 4.62
N GLY A 47 -23.28 43.80 3.82
CA GLY A 47 -24.29 44.84 3.73
C GLY A 47 -24.27 45.64 2.43
N ARG A 48 -25.32 46.43 2.21
CA ARG A 48 -25.51 47.25 1.01
C ARG A 48 -24.34 48.21 0.84
N GLY A 49 -23.66 48.16 -0.31
CA GLY A 49 -22.53 49.03 -0.64
C GLY A 49 -21.20 48.70 0.05
N ARG A 50 -21.13 47.64 0.87
CA ARG A 50 -19.91 47.26 1.62
C ARG A 50 -19.15 46.07 1.06
N GLY A 51 -19.63 45.48 -0.04
CA GLY A 51 -18.98 44.37 -0.71
C GLY A 51 -19.11 43.03 0.02
N SER A 52 -18.19 42.11 -0.28
CA SER A 52 -18.12 40.77 0.33
C SER A 52 -16.70 40.47 0.76
N VAL A 53 -16.52 39.78 1.88
CA VAL A 53 -15.21 39.27 2.33
C VAL A 53 -15.16 37.75 2.24
N SER A 54 -13.99 37.22 1.95
CA SER A 54 -13.73 35.79 2.04
C SER A 54 -13.35 35.45 3.48
N VAL A 55 -13.96 34.39 4.02
CA VAL A 55 -13.69 33.92 5.39
C VAL A 55 -12.96 32.58 5.32
N LEU A 56 -11.87 32.46 6.09
CA LEU A 56 -11.08 31.23 6.18
C LEU A 56 -11.73 30.27 7.19
N ALA A 57 -12.08 29.07 6.73
CA ALA A 57 -12.55 27.99 7.60
C ALA A 57 -11.38 27.13 8.12
N GLU A 58 -11.44 26.68 9.37
CA GLU A 58 -10.41 25.83 9.99
C GLU A 58 -10.19 24.52 9.21
N GLU A 59 -11.26 23.93 8.68
CA GLU A 59 -11.17 22.74 7.83
C GLU A 59 -10.32 22.99 6.58
N THR A 60 -10.39 24.20 5.99
CA THR A 60 -9.57 24.58 4.83
C THR A 60 -8.09 24.63 5.20
N VAL A 61 -7.76 25.07 6.43
CA VAL A 61 -6.38 25.06 6.95
C VAL A 61 -5.89 23.62 7.07
N ALA A 62 -6.69 22.73 7.66
CA ALA A 62 -6.34 21.32 7.83
C ALA A 62 -6.12 20.59 6.49
N VAL A 63 -7.02 20.80 5.52
CA VAL A 63 -6.90 20.24 4.16
C VAL A 63 -5.65 20.77 3.45
N ALA A 64 -5.42 22.09 3.48
CA ALA A 64 -4.25 22.68 2.85
C ALA A 64 -2.94 22.24 3.52
N ALA A 65 -2.93 22.03 4.84
CA ALA A 65 -1.79 21.51 5.57
C ALA A 65 -1.45 20.08 5.13
N ALA A 66 -2.46 19.21 5.01
CA ALA A 66 -2.28 17.85 4.52
C ALA A 66 -1.73 17.82 3.08
N LEU A 67 -2.33 18.60 2.17
CA LEU A 67 -1.83 18.74 0.79
C LEU A 67 -0.39 19.27 0.76
N GLY A 68 -0.09 20.29 1.56
CA GLY A 68 1.24 20.91 1.61
C GLY A 68 2.34 19.99 2.14
N ARG A 69 2.04 19.13 3.13
CA ARG A 69 3.01 18.13 3.65
C ARG A 69 3.45 17.13 2.57
N HIS A 70 2.54 16.76 1.67
CA HIS A 70 2.79 15.73 0.65
C HIS A 70 3.16 16.28 -0.72
N ALA A 71 2.90 17.57 -0.97
CA ALA A 71 3.18 18.19 -2.25
C ALA A 71 4.69 18.25 -2.52
N ARG A 72 5.09 17.83 -3.72
CA ARG A 72 6.49 17.91 -4.19
C ARG A 72 6.53 18.56 -5.56
N ALA A 73 7.48 19.46 -5.78
CA ALA A 73 7.68 20.11 -7.07
C ALA A 73 7.95 19.07 -8.17
N GLY A 74 7.32 19.24 -9.34
CA GLY A 74 7.46 18.33 -10.48
C GLY A 74 6.79 16.96 -10.32
N ARG A 75 6.21 16.65 -9.16
CA ARG A 75 5.48 15.40 -8.92
C ARG A 75 4.02 15.54 -9.30
N ASP A 76 3.47 14.48 -9.89
CA ASP A 76 2.04 14.39 -10.16
C ASP A 76 1.21 14.49 -8.86
N VAL A 77 0.18 15.33 -8.88
CA VAL A 77 -0.68 15.61 -7.71
C VAL A 77 -1.38 14.35 -7.20
N ARG A 78 -1.64 13.35 -8.05
CA ARG A 78 -2.26 12.09 -7.65
C ARG A 78 -1.43 11.33 -6.60
N TRP A 79 -0.11 11.47 -6.64
CA TRP A 79 0.73 10.95 -5.55
C TRP A 79 0.55 11.68 -4.22
N THR A 80 0.26 12.98 -4.27
CA THR A 80 -0.08 13.78 -3.08
C THR A 80 -1.38 13.29 -2.48
N VAL A 81 -2.39 13.03 -3.32
CA VAL A 81 -3.69 12.49 -2.88
C VAL A 81 -3.55 11.12 -2.23
N ILE A 82 -2.75 10.21 -2.79
CA ILE A 82 -2.51 8.88 -2.20
C ILE A 82 -1.83 9.00 -0.83
N ALA A 83 -0.81 9.85 -0.72
CA ALA A 83 -0.09 10.07 0.53
C ALA A 83 -0.99 10.69 1.61
N TRP A 84 -1.79 11.69 1.23
CA TRP A 84 -2.80 12.31 2.08
C TRP A 84 -3.83 11.27 2.54
N TYR A 85 -4.36 10.44 1.63
CA TYR A 85 -5.34 9.40 1.97
C TYR A 85 -4.79 8.39 2.98
N ALA A 86 -3.53 7.97 2.81
CA ALA A 86 -2.85 7.07 3.74
C ALA A 86 -2.62 7.73 5.12
N GLU A 87 -2.29 9.02 5.17
CA GLU A 87 -2.14 9.77 6.43
C GLU A 87 -3.48 9.95 7.16
N ALA A 88 -4.57 10.24 6.43
CA ALA A 88 -5.90 10.46 7.00
C ALA A 88 -6.47 9.24 7.74
N GLY A 89 -5.99 8.03 7.43
CA GLY A 89 -6.38 6.81 8.14
C GLY A 89 -5.61 6.53 9.42
N ARG A 90 -4.56 7.31 9.73
CA ARG A 90 -3.70 7.03 10.88
C ARG A 90 -4.39 7.41 12.18
N PRO A 91 -4.15 6.66 13.28
CA PRO A 91 -4.60 7.07 14.60
C PRO A 91 -4.08 8.46 14.96
N VAL A 92 -4.95 9.29 15.52
CA VAL A 92 -4.58 10.63 15.98
C VAL A 92 -3.85 10.51 17.32
N LEU A 93 -2.57 10.88 17.34
CA LEU A 93 -1.79 10.90 18.58
C LEU A 93 -2.18 12.11 19.44
N HIS A 94 -1.95 12.01 20.75
CA HIS A 94 -2.21 13.12 21.66
C HIS A 94 -1.52 14.42 21.21
N GLY A 95 -2.30 15.50 21.13
CA GLY A 95 -1.82 16.82 20.69
C GLY A 95 -1.75 17.02 19.17
N GLN A 96 -2.10 16.02 18.36
CA GLN A 96 -2.20 16.16 16.91
C GLN A 96 -3.63 16.46 16.47
N LEU A 97 -3.78 17.25 15.41
CA LEU A 97 -5.08 17.46 14.76
C LEU A 97 -5.39 16.29 13.83
N PRO A 98 -6.65 15.84 13.75
CA PRO A 98 -7.05 14.84 12.77
C PRO A 98 -6.79 15.35 11.36
N VAL A 99 -6.25 14.49 10.51
CA VAL A 99 -6.04 14.79 9.10
C VAL A 99 -7.36 14.53 8.38
N PRO A 100 -7.97 15.54 7.73
CA PRO A 100 -9.25 15.37 7.05
C PRO A 100 -9.13 14.38 5.90
N GLU A 101 -10.21 13.69 5.53
CA GLU A 101 -10.17 12.78 4.40
C GLU A 101 -10.16 13.53 3.05
N PRO A 102 -9.37 13.07 2.07
CA PRO A 102 -9.50 13.56 0.70
C PRO A 102 -10.84 13.22 0.06
N PRO A 103 -11.31 14.05 -0.91
CA PRO A 103 -12.49 13.73 -1.69
C PRO A 103 -12.34 12.36 -2.38
N TRP A 104 -13.30 11.46 -2.13
CA TRP A 104 -13.26 10.09 -2.66
C TRP A 104 -13.04 10.01 -4.18
N PRO A 105 -13.69 10.83 -5.04
CA PRO A 105 -13.43 10.79 -6.48
C PRO A 105 -11.95 10.99 -6.84
N ALA A 106 -11.25 11.90 -6.14
CA ALA A 106 -9.83 12.14 -6.35
C ALA A 106 -8.96 10.97 -5.86
N VAL A 107 -9.34 10.34 -4.74
CA VAL A 107 -8.66 9.14 -4.23
C VAL A 107 -8.77 8.00 -5.23
N ARG A 108 -9.99 7.69 -5.68
CA ARG A 108 -10.25 6.62 -6.65
C ARG A 108 -9.46 6.84 -7.95
N GLU A 109 -9.52 8.06 -8.51
CA GLU A 109 -8.75 8.39 -9.71
C GLU A 109 -7.25 8.18 -9.50
N ALA A 110 -6.70 8.66 -8.38
CA ALA A 110 -5.29 8.53 -8.06
C ALA A 110 -4.85 7.07 -7.89
N LEU A 111 -5.63 6.25 -7.19
CA LEU A 111 -5.34 4.83 -6.96
C LEU A 111 -5.35 4.03 -8.27
N VAL A 112 -6.39 4.20 -9.10
CA VAL A 112 -6.51 3.54 -10.40
C VAL A 112 -5.36 3.96 -11.32
N TRP A 113 -5.06 5.26 -11.38
CA TRP A 113 -3.94 5.78 -12.15
C TRP A 113 -2.60 5.17 -11.71
N ALA A 114 -2.35 5.09 -10.41
CA ALA A 114 -1.11 4.56 -9.87
C ALA A 114 -0.97 3.04 -10.13
N MET A 115 -2.05 2.27 -9.97
CA MET A 115 -2.07 0.84 -10.24
C MET A 115 -1.76 0.54 -11.71
N ARG A 116 -2.41 1.25 -12.65
CA ARG A 116 -2.14 1.12 -14.10
C ARG A 116 -0.69 1.41 -14.47
N ARG A 117 -0.01 2.26 -13.69
CA ARG A 117 1.41 2.61 -13.88
C ARG A 117 2.37 1.76 -13.05
N SER A 118 1.88 0.81 -12.28
CA SER A 118 2.73 -0.04 -11.45
C SER A 118 3.47 -1.08 -12.29
N ALA A 119 4.64 -1.51 -11.80
CA ALA A 119 5.39 -2.59 -12.44
C ALA A 119 4.64 -3.93 -12.34
N ALA A 120 3.98 -4.19 -11.22
CA ALA A 120 3.19 -5.41 -11.02
C ALA A 120 2.04 -5.51 -12.02
N HIS A 121 1.28 -4.44 -12.24
CA HIS A 121 0.19 -4.45 -13.22
C HIS A 121 0.70 -4.69 -14.64
N ARG A 122 1.78 -4.01 -15.05
CA ARG A 122 2.40 -4.26 -16.37
C ARG A 122 2.88 -5.69 -16.54
N LEU A 123 3.34 -6.34 -15.47
CA LEU A 123 3.72 -7.76 -15.51
C LEU A 123 2.50 -8.65 -15.72
N VAL A 124 1.39 -8.38 -15.02
CA VAL A 124 0.14 -9.11 -15.22
C VAL A 124 -0.39 -8.91 -16.64
N GLU A 125 -0.38 -7.68 -17.18
CA GLU A 125 -0.77 -7.43 -18.57
C GLU A 125 0.13 -8.16 -19.57
N ALA A 126 1.45 -8.10 -19.39
CA ALA A 126 2.40 -8.82 -20.25
C ALA A 126 2.16 -10.34 -20.20
N ALA A 127 1.89 -10.89 -19.02
CA ALA A 127 1.57 -12.31 -18.86
C ALA A 127 0.25 -12.67 -19.56
N ARG A 128 -0.79 -11.84 -19.47
CA ARG A 128 -2.06 -12.06 -20.19
C ARG A 128 -1.89 -11.99 -21.70
N THR A 129 -0.99 -11.14 -22.21
CA THR A 129 -0.69 -11.08 -23.65
C THR A 129 0.07 -12.32 -24.11
N ALA A 130 0.99 -12.84 -23.30
CA ALA A 130 1.70 -14.08 -23.60
C ALA A 130 0.83 -15.33 -23.46
N ALA A 131 -0.23 -15.28 -22.64
CA ALA A 131 -1.23 -16.33 -22.53
C ALA A 131 -1.92 -16.57 -23.88
N GLY A 132 -1.60 -17.68 -24.54
CA GLY A 132 -2.15 -18.07 -25.83
C GLY A 132 -1.36 -17.60 -27.07
N ALA A 133 -0.21 -16.94 -26.90
CA ALA A 133 0.64 -16.51 -28.02
C ALA A 133 1.68 -17.58 -28.45
N GLY A 134 2.00 -18.54 -27.58
CA GLY A 134 2.98 -19.60 -27.84
C GLY A 134 4.10 -19.65 -26.79
N GLU A 135 4.97 -20.66 -26.88
CA GLU A 135 6.11 -20.85 -25.96
C GLU A 135 7.12 -19.68 -26.03
N GLU A 136 7.38 -19.14 -27.23
CA GLU A 136 8.34 -18.05 -27.43
C GLU A 136 7.93 -16.77 -26.67
N GLU A 137 6.64 -16.44 -26.66
CA GLU A 137 6.10 -15.29 -25.94
C GLU A 137 6.06 -15.50 -24.43
N GLN A 138 5.82 -16.73 -23.97
CA GLN A 138 5.94 -17.10 -22.56
C GLN A 138 7.39 -16.94 -22.06
N ASP A 139 8.36 -17.40 -22.84
CA ASP A 139 9.80 -17.22 -22.55
C ASP A 139 10.20 -15.75 -22.52
N ALA A 140 9.71 -14.97 -23.50
CA ALA A 140 9.92 -13.52 -23.54
C ALA A 140 9.34 -12.82 -22.30
N PHE A 141 8.16 -13.24 -21.84
CA PHE A 141 7.56 -12.77 -20.60
C PHE A 141 8.47 -13.08 -19.39
N TYR A 142 8.91 -14.32 -19.20
CA TYR A 142 9.76 -14.67 -18.05
C TYR A 142 11.09 -13.90 -18.06
N ALA A 143 11.69 -13.69 -19.22
CA ALA A 143 12.89 -12.88 -19.38
C ALA A 143 12.64 -11.40 -19.00
N GLN A 144 11.51 -10.83 -19.43
CA GLN A 144 11.11 -9.46 -19.06
C GLN A 144 10.81 -9.35 -17.56
N ALA A 145 10.05 -10.30 -17.01
CA ALA A 145 9.68 -10.33 -15.61
C ALA A 145 10.91 -10.41 -14.70
N GLY A 146 11.89 -11.23 -15.07
CA GLY A 146 13.19 -11.29 -14.38
C GLY A 146 13.90 -9.93 -14.34
N ARG A 147 13.87 -9.16 -15.44
CA ARG A 147 14.47 -7.80 -15.49
C ARG A 147 13.72 -6.79 -14.62
N VAL A 148 12.40 -6.82 -14.63
CA VAL A 148 11.56 -5.88 -13.87
C VAL A 148 11.69 -6.14 -12.36
N VAL A 149 11.57 -7.40 -11.95
CA VAL A 149 11.65 -7.79 -10.54
C VAL A 149 13.09 -7.74 -10.03
N GLY A 150 14.08 -7.98 -10.89
CA GLY A 150 15.51 -7.87 -10.58
C GLY A 150 15.95 -6.46 -10.13
N ARG A 151 15.21 -5.42 -10.50
CA ARG A 151 15.50 -4.01 -10.18
C ARG A 151 14.70 -3.45 -8.99
N GLY A 152 13.75 -4.21 -8.43
CA GLY A 152 12.93 -3.76 -7.31
C GLY A 152 13.69 -3.78 -5.98
N HIS A 153 13.31 -2.89 -5.04
CA HIS A 153 13.71 -3.03 -3.63
C HIS A 153 13.12 -4.33 -3.09
N THR A 154 13.95 -5.14 -2.44
CA THR A 154 13.48 -6.26 -1.63
C THR A 154 12.77 -5.72 -0.40
N GLY A 155 11.76 -6.47 0.07
CA GLY A 155 11.07 -6.16 1.32
C GLY A 155 12.05 -6.05 2.49
N PRO A 156 11.60 -5.53 3.65
CA PRO A 156 12.43 -5.54 4.84
C PRO A 156 12.88 -6.97 5.14
N ALA A 157 14.14 -7.10 5.51
CA ALA A 157 14.71 -8.39 5.88
C ALA A 157 14.01 -8.91 7.15
N HIS A 158 13.96 -10.23 7.31
CA HIS A 158 13.49 -10.85 8.54
C HIS A 158 14.24 -10.25 9.75
N PRO A 159 13.61 -10.05 10.93
CA PRO A 159 14.24 -9.42 12.10
C PRO A 159 15.59 -10.04 12.48
N GLU A 160 15.74 -11.36 12.31
CA GLU A 160 16.99 -12.07 12.56
C GLU A 160 18.10 -11.69 11.57
N VAL A 161 17.76 -11.47 10.30
CA VAL A 161 18.70 -10.99 9.28
C VAL A 161 19.11 -9.55 9.61
N MET A 162 18.17 -8.71 10.02
CA MET A 162 18.47 -7.34 10.45
C MET A 162 19.38 -7.33 11.68
N ARG A 163 19.11 -8.19 12.66
CA ARG A 163 19.94 -8.34 13.86
C ARG A 163 21.36 -8.79 13.49
N ARG A 164 21.50 -9.80 12.63
CA ARG A 164 22.81 -10.28 12.17
C ARG A 164 23.62 -9.19 11.48
N VAL A 165 23.00 -8.37 10.63
CA VAL A 165 23.69 -7.23 9.97
C VAL A 165 24.09 -6.13 10.96
N LEU A 166 23.29 -5.90 12.01
CA LEU A 166 23.63 -4.93 13.04
C LEU A 166 24.79 -5.42 13.92
N GLU A 167 24.82 -6.72 14.21
CA GLU A 167 25.89 -7.36 15.00
C GLU A 167 27.18 -7.53 14.19
N ASP A 168 27.07 -7.81 12.89
CA ASP A 168 28.18 -7.94 11.95
C ASP A 168 27.85 -7.25 10.61
N PRO A 169 28.28 -5.98 10.44
CA PRO A 169 28.05 -5.22 9.20
C PRO A 169 28.69 -5.83 7.96
N ASP A 170 29.70 -6.69 8.13
CA ASP A 170 30.41 -7.37 7.04
C ASP A 170 29.80 -8.74 6.70
N ALA A 171 28.78 -9.18 7.45
CA ALA A 171 28.10 -10.44 7.19
C ALA A 171 27.51 -10.46 5.77
N GLU A 172 27.88 -11.49 5.00
CA GLU A 172 27.29 -11.70 3.67
C GLU A 172 25.78 -11.97 3.81
N LEU A 173 24.98 -11.01 3.31
CA LEU A 173 23.56 -11.21 3.13
C LEU A 173 23.32 -12.25 2.03
N ASP A 174 22.50 -13.28 2.32
CA ASP A 174 22.13 -14.28 1.31
C ASP A 174 21.21 -13.66 0.23
N ARG A 175 21.84 -13.05 -0.77
CA ARG A 175 21.18 -12.54 -1.97
C ARG A 175 20.47 -13.65 -2.77
N GLY A 176 20.72 -14.92 -2.45
CA GLY A 176 20.08 -16.08 -3.05
C GLY A 176 18.60 -16.20 -2.66
N GLU A 177 18.26 -15.97 -1.39
CA GLU A 177 16.88 -16.04 -0.91
C GLU A 177 16.01 -14.94 -1.51
N ASP A 178 16.50 -13.70 -1.55
CA ASP A 178 15.85 -12.59 -2.23
C ASP A 178 15.57 -12.89 -3.71
N ARG A 179 16.53 -13.51 -4.39
CA ARG A 179 16.36 -13.96 -5.79
C ARG A 179 15.29 -15.06 -5.89
N ARG A 180 15.19 -15.99 -4.92
CA ARG A 180 14.11 -16.99 -4.89
C ARG A 180 12.75 -16.34 -4.71
N ARG A 181 12.58 -15.44 -3.73
CA ARG A 181 11.32 -14.70 -3.50
C ARG A 181 10.86 -13.92 -4.73
N ARG A 182 11.79 -13.24 -5.40
CA ARG A 182 11.52 -12.55 -6.66
C ARG A 182 11.01 -13.49 -7.77
N ARG A 183 11.63 -14.66 -7.93
CA ARG A 183 11.15 -15.68 -8.89
C ARG A 183 9.78 -16.24 -8.49
N GLY A 184 9.54 -16.47 -7.19
CA GLY A 184 8.22 -16.85 -6.68
C GLY A 184 7.15 -15.84 -7.07
N ALA A 185 7.41 -14.53 -6.88
CA ALA A 185 6.48 -13.48 -7.25
C ALA A 185 6.19 -13.44 -8.77
N VAL A 186 7.21 -13.68 -9.61
CA VAL A 186 7.03 -13.80 -11.07
C VAL A 186 6.15 -15.01 -11.42
N ARG A 187 6.37 -16.17 -10.80
CA ARG A 187 5.57 -17.38 -11.03
C ARG A 187 4.12 -17.19 -10.58
N LEU A 188 3.88 -16.50 -9.47
CA LEU A 188 2.51 -16.14 -9.07
C LEU A 188 1.85 -15.19 -10.07
N ALA A 189 2.57 -14.19 -10.57
CA ALA A 189 2.05 -13.29 -11.59
C ALA A 189 1.73 -14.04 -12.90
N ALA A 190 2.57 -15.00 -13.28
CA ALA A 190 2.32 -15.89 -14.41
C ALA A 190 1.06 -16.73 -14.17
N ALA A 191 0.97 -17.42 -13.03
CA ALA A 191 -0.15 -18.30 -12.72
C ALA A 191 -1.49 -17.55 -12.65
N ALA A 192 -1.47 -16.32 -12.14
CA ALA A 192 -2.61 -15.42 -12.09
C ALA A 192 -3.13 -14.95 -13.46
N ALA A 193 -2.26 -14.87 -14.45
CA ALA A 193 -2.53 -14.21 -15.73
C ALA A 193 -2.61 -15.18 -16.90
N MET A 194 -1.82 -16.25 -16.88
CA MET A 194 -1.78 -17.32 -17.88
C MET A 194 -2.63 -18.52 -17.46
N GLY A 195 -2.88 -18.70 -16.17
CA GLY A 195 -3.49 -19.90 -15.61
C GLY A 195 -2.48 -20.69 -14.77
N ALA A 196 -2.98 -21.38 -13.75
CA ALA A 196 -2.13 -22.19 -12.89
C ALA A 196 -1.67 -23.48 -13.59
N GLY A 197 -2.46 -24.00 -14.54
CA GLY A 197 -2.10 -25.10 -15.43
C GLY A 197 -0.83 -24.82 -16.23
N GLU A 198 -0.70 -23.60 -16.77
CA GLU A 198 0.47 -23.18 -17.57
C GLU A 198 1.76 -23.08 -16.74
N VAL A 199 1.65 -22.82 -15.43
CA VAL A 199 2.82 -22.74 -14.53
C VAL A 199 3.18 -24.10 -13.94
N GLY A 200 2.21 -25.00 -13.80
CA GLY A 200 2.33 -26.29 -13.15
C GLY A 200 2.10 -26.20 -11.63
N GLY A 201 1.45 -27.23 -11.07
CA GLY A 201 0.98 -27.22 -9.69
C GLY A 201 2.12 -27.16 -8.67
N GLU A 202 3.17 -27.96 -8.89
CA GLU A 202 4.34 -27.98 -8.00
C GLU A 202 5.10 -26.65 -7.99
N VAL A 203 5.26 -26.02 -9.17
CA VAL A 203 5.95 -24.73 -9.32
C VAL A 203 5.16 -23.62 -8.63
N LEU A 204 3.83 -23.67 -8.71
CA LEU A 204 2.95 -22.76 -8.00
C LEU A 204 3.07 -22.91 -6.47
N VAL A 205 3.04 -24.14 -5.96
CA VAL A 205 3.20 -24.37 -4.51
C VAL A 205 4.59 -23.98 -4.02
N ASP A 206 5.66 -24.27 -4.78
CA ASP A 206 7.02 -23.80 -4.47
C ASP A 206 7.10 -22.27 -4.42
N ALA A 207 6.43 -21.58 -5.35
CA ALA A 207 6.34 -20.12 -5.34
C ALA A 207 5.61 -19.57 -4.11
N LEU A 208 4.48 -20.20 -3.72
CA LEU A 208 3.73 -19.84 -2.51
C LEU A 208 4.56 -20.08 -1.24
N ALA A 209 5.18 -21.26 -1.12
CA ALA A 209 6.03 -21.62 0.02
C ALA A 209 7.23 -20.68 0.17
N THR A 210 7.81 -20.25 -0.95
CA THR A 210 8.91 -19.28 -0.96
C THR A 210 8.46 -17.90 -0.45
N LEU A 211 7.22 -17.50 -0.75
CA LEU A 211 6.70 -16.18 -0.39
C LEU A 211 6.03 -16.13 0.98
N MET A 212 5.56 -17.28 1.47
CA MET A 212 4.91 -17.47 2.76
C MET A 212 5.55 -18.68 3.47
N PRO A 213 6.77 -18.53 3.98
CA PRO A 213 7.43 -19.55 4.78
C PRO A 213 6.71 -19.70 6.13
N GLY A 214 6.68 -20.92 6.67
CA GLY A 214 6.05 -21.24 7.95
C GLY A 214 5.04 -22.39 7.86
N PRO A 215 3.99 -22.29 7.01
CA PRO A 215 3.01 -23.35 6.87
C PRO A 215 3.63 -24.64 6.31
N ASP A 216 3.07 -25.78 6.68
CA ASP A 216 3.35 -27.04 5.99
C ASP A 216 2.62 -27.06 4.65
N TRP A 217 3.39 -26.98 3.56
CA TRP A 217 2.88 -26.96 2.19
C TRP A 217 2.69 -28.37 1.59
N THR A 218 2.98 -29.45 2.35
CA THR A 218 2.97 -30.82 1.84
C THR A 218 1.60 -31.24 1.31
N ASP A 219 0.54 -30.98 2.07
CA ASP A 219 -0.83 -31.28 1.66
C ASP A 219 -1.27 -30.42 0.48
N VAL A 220 -0.86 -29.15 0.45
CA VAL A 220 -1.15 -28.24 -0.66
C VAL A 220 -0.46 -28.70 -1.94
N ALA A 221 0.79 -29.16 -1.86
CA ALA A 221 1.52 -29.74 -2.98
C ALA A 221 0.86 -31.04 -3.48
N ALA A 222 0.42 -31.92 -2.57
CA ALA A 222 -0.30 -33.13 -2.93
C ALA A 222 -1.64 -32.82 -3.62
N ASN A 223 -2.36 -31.81 -3.13
CA ASN A 223 -3.62 -31.34 -3.71
C ASN A 223 -3.39 -30.71 -5.09
N ALA A 224 -2.32 -29.91 -5.26
CA ALA A 224 -2.01 -29.25 -6.53
C ALA A 224 -1.69 -30.29 -7.62
N ARG A 225 -0.89 -31.31 -7.29
CA ARG A 225 -0.63 -32.45 -8.20
C ARG A 225 -1.90 -33.17 -8.63
N ARG A 226 -2.83 -33.40 -7.69
CA ARG A 226 -4.11 -34.05 -8.02
C ARG A 226 -4.95 -33.18 -8.95
N ALA A 227 -5.02 -31.88 -8.70
CA ALA A 227 -5.75 -30.93 -9.54
C ALA A 227 -5.13 -30.79 -10.94
N GLU A 228 -3.81 -30.86 -11.04
CA GLU A 228 -3.10 -30.89 -12.33
C GLU A 228 -3.45 -32.16 -13.12
N GLN A 229 -3.45 -33.32 -12.47
CA GLN A 229 -3.83 -34.59 -13.08
C GLN A 229 -5.31 -34.64 -13.51
N SER A 230 -6.20 -33.95 -12.79
CA SER A 230 -7.62 -33.85 -13.13
C SER A 230 -7.96 -32.72 -14.11
N GLY A 231 -7.00 -31.86 -14.47
CA GLY A 231 -7.24 -30.68 -15.32
C GLY A 231 -8.01 -29.55 -14.62
N GLU A 232 -8.06 -29.55 -13.28
CA GLU A 232 -8.80 -28.59 -12.46
C GLU A 232 -7.90 -27.50 -11.85
N LEU A 233 -6.60 -27.51 -12.16
CA LEU A 233 -5.62 -26.62 -11.55
C LEU A 233 -5.93 -25.14 -11.81
N ASP A 234 -6.45 -24.78 -12.99
CA ASP A 234 -6.84 -23.39 -13.29
C ASP A 234 -7.98 -22.87 -12.40
N GLY A 235 -8.74 -23.76 -11.74
CA GLY A 235 -9.74 -23.40 -10.75
C GLY A 235 -9.14 -22.94 -9.40
N TRP A 236 -7.86 -23.24 -9.14
CA TRP A 236 -7.18 -22.89 -7.88
C TRP A 236 -6.88 -21.41 -7.75
N ILE A 237 -6.42 -20.79 -8.82
CA ILE A 237 -6.26 -19.34 -8.90
C ILE A 237 -7.36 -18.82 -9.80
N ARG A 238 -8.51 -18.49 -9.22
CA ARG A 238 -9.58 -17.84 -9.99
C ARG A 238 -8.98 -16.60 -10.65
N ALA A 239 -9.19 -16.40 -11.95
CA ALA A 239 -8.71 -15.21 -12.66
C ALA A 239 -9.17 -13.87 -12.02
N GLY A 240 -10.28 -13.87 -11.27
CA GLY A 240 -10.75 -12.74 -10.46
C GLY A 240 -10.11 -12.61 -9.06
N ALA A 241 -9.36 -13.61 -8.59
CA ALA A 241 -8.58 -13.55 -7.36
C ALA A 241 -7.38 -12.60 -7.48
N VAL A 242 -6.96 -12.27 -8.69
CA VAL A 242 -5.77 -11.46 -8.99
C VAL A 242 -6.06 -10.39 -10.05
N ASP A 243 -7.17 -9.68 -9.90
CA ASP A 243 -7.37 -8.39 -10.59
C ASP A 243 -7.35 -7.21 -9.61
N PRO A 244 -6.14 -6.76 -9.17
CA PRO A 244 -6.01 -5.60 -8.29
C PRO A 244 -6.67 -4.35 -8.88
N LEU A 245 -6.64 -4.19 -10.21
CA LEU A 245 -7.20 -3.02 -10.87
C LEU A 245 -8.72 -3.06 -10.84
N GLY A 246 -9.33 -4.16 -11.25
CA GLY A 246 -10.79 -4.35 -11.20
C GLY A 246 -11.34 -4.18 -9.78
N ARG A 247 -10.63 -4.67 -8.76
CA ARG A 247 -11.01 -4.45 -7.35
C ARG A 247 -10.97 -2.98 -6.95
N LEU A 248 -9.89 -2.26 -7.29
CA LEU A 248 -9.78 -0.83 -7.01
C LEU A 248 -10.87 -0.02 -7.75
N GLU A 249 -11.22 -0.42 -8.97
CA GLU A 249 -12.25 0.23 -9.77
C GLU A 249 -13.66 -0.02 -9.20
N ALA A 250 -13.93 -1.22 -8.70
CA ALA A 250 -15.23 -1.60 -8.13
C ALA A 250 -15.44 -1.06 -6.69
N ALA A 251 -14.37 -0.90 -5.92
CA ALA A 251 -14.45 -0.55 -4.51
C ALA A 251 -15.14 0.81 -4.26
N GLY A 252 -16.03 0.83 -3.27
CA GLY A 252 -16.63 2.05 -2.74
C GLY A 252 -15.73 2.78 -1.72
N ALA A 253 -16.14 3.98 -1.31
CA ALA A 253 -15.39 4.78 -0.34
C ALA A 253 -15.23 4.07 1.01
N GLN A 254 -16.29 3.41 1.49
CA GLN A 254 -16.28 2.68 2.76
C GLN A 254 -15.38 1.44 2.71
N GLU A 255 -15.46 0.66 1.63
CA GLU A 255 -14.59 -0.51 1.41
C GLU A 255 -13.12 -0.11 1.35
N MET A 256 -12.81 1.01 0.68
CA MET A 256 -11.44 1.51 0.64
C MET A 256 -10.95 2.02 2.00
N ALA A 257 -11.84 2.66 2.78
CA ALA A 257 -11.50 3.08 4.14
C ALA A 257 -11.19 1.88 5.05
N ALA A 258 -11.97 0.79 4.92
CA ALA A 258 -11.72 -0.47 5.62
C ALA A 258 -10.40 -1.13 5.15
N ALA A 259 -10.14 -1.17 3.84
CA ALA A 259 -8.88 -1.68 3.30
C ALA A 259 -7.68 -0.86 3.77
N ARG A 260 -7.81 0.46 3.88
CA ARG A 260 -6.79 1.35 4.45
C ARG A 260 -6.55 1.06 5.92
N HIS A 261 -7.61 0.87 6.72
CA HIS A 261 -7.48 0.48 8.13
C HIS A 261 -6.71 -0.84 8.26
N ALA A 262 -7.14 -1.88 7.53
CA ALA A 262 -6.46 -3.17 7.52
C ALA A 262 -4.98 -3.05 7.12
N ALA A 263 -4.66 -2.26 6.09
CA ALA A 263 -3.28 -2.03 5.66
C ALA A 263 -2.44 -1.33 6.75
N LEU A 264 -3.02 -0.38 7.48
CA LEU A 264 -2.35 0.31 8.58
C LEU A 264 -2.14 -0.60 9.79
N VAL A 265 -3.11 -1.44 10.14
CA VAL A 265 -2.99 -2.47 11.19
C VAL A 265 -1.84 -3.41 10.85
N LEU A 266 -1.86 -4.00 9.67
CA LEU A 266 -0.81 -4.93 9.22
C LEU A 266 0.58 -4.26 9.17
N ALA A 267 0.66 -3.02 8.67
CA ALA A 267 1.92 -2.27 8.68
C ALA A 267 2.39 -1.93 10.10
N GLY A 268 1.49 -1.62 11.03
CA GLY A 268 1.80 -1.38 12.43
C GLY A 268 2.39 -2.62 13.10
N ILE A 269 1.73 -3.77 12.94
CA ILE A 269 2.20 -5.06 13.45
C ILE A 269 3.52 -5.47 12.81
N GLY A 270 3.64 -5.33 11.49
CA GLY A 270 4.89 -5.57 10.77
C GLY A 270 6.02 -4.68 11.28
N GLY A 271 5.72 -3.41 11.58
CA GLY A 271 6.67 -2.48 12.18
C GLY A 271 7.15 -2.94 13.56
N LEU A 272 6.22 -3.35 14.44
CA LEU A 272 6.54 -3.90 15.76
C LEU A 272 7.39 -5.18 15.65
N TYR A 273 7.07 -6.04 14.68
CA TYR A 273 7.81 -7.25 14.42
C TYR A 273 9.25 -6.95 13.94
N LEU A 274 9.43 -6.00 13.01
CA LEU A 274 10.76 -5.58 12.53
C LEU A 274 11.58 -4.87 13.62
N MET A 275 10.91 -4.11 14.50
CA MET A 275 11.50 -3.41 15.64
C MET A 275 12.23 -4.37 16.60
N HIS A 276 11.82 -5.65 16.68
CA HIS A 276 12.57 -6.68 17.41
C HIS A 276 13.98 -6.90 16.86
N GLY A 277 14.16 -6.80 15.53
CA GLY A 277 15.46 -6.94 14.88
C GLY A 277 16.47 -5.88 15.32
N PHE A 278 15.99 -4.72 15.77
CA PHE A 278 16.81 -3.61 16.30
C PHE A 278 17.16 -3.73 17.79
N GLY A 279 16.90 -4.88 18.41
CA GLY A 279 17.30 -5.14 19.81
C GLY A 279 16.45 -4.42 20.86
N LEU A 280 15.23 -3.98 20.49
CA LEU A 280 14.30 -3.43 21.47
C LEU A 280 13.83 -4.52 22.46
N PRO A 281 13.68 -4.18 23.75
CA PRO A 281 13.24 -5.13 24.76
C PRO A 281 11.85 -5.64 24.42
N ASP A 282 11.72 -6.96 24.46
CA ASP A 282 10.48 -7.66 24.13
C ASP A 282 9.55 -7.64 25.34
N SER A 283 8.39 -7.01 25.22
CA SER A 283 7.35 -7.20 26.24
C SER A 283 6.75 -8.60 26.07
N PRO A 284 6.19 -9.22 27.13
CA PRO A 284 5.51 -10.51 27.00
C PRO A 284 4.40 -10.51 25.93
N ALA A 285 3.74 -9.37 25.72
CA ALA A 285 2.74 -9.17 24.67
C ALA A 285 3.35 -9.26 23.26
N LEU A 286 4.48 -8.57 23.03
CA LEU A 286 5.17 -8.57 21.74
C LEU A 286 5.78 -9.94 21.42
N ALA A 287 6.32 -10.64 22.43
CA ALA A 287 6.83 -11.99 22.27
C ALA A 287 5.74 -12.98 21.81
N ARG A 288 4.53 -12.88 22.41
CA ARG A 288 3.37 -13.70 22.04
C ARG A 288 2.87 -13.39 20.63
N LEU A 289 2.73 -12.11 20.29
CA LEU A 289 2.35 -11.69 18.94
C LEU A 289 3.32 -12.23 17.89
N ARG A 290 4.63 -12.14 18.16
CA ARG A 290 5.66 -12.70 17.29
C ARG A 290 5.49 -14.20 17.12
N ALA A 291 5.36 -14.95 18.22
CA ALA A 291 5.19 -16.41 18.14
C ALA A 291 3.99 -16.81 17.26
N GLN A 292 2.87 -16.08 17.38
CA GLN A 292 1.70 -16.31 16.53
C GLN A 292 1.95 -15.97 15.05
N LEU A 293 2.67 -14.87 14.76
CA LEU A 293 3.04 -14.52 13.39
C LEU A 293 3.98 -15.54 12.74
N GLU A 294 4.90 -16.12 13.51
CA GLU A 294 5.81 -17.16 13.05
C GLU A 294 5.09 -18.49 12.83
N GLU A 295 4.26 -18.92 13.79
CA GLU A 295 3.48 -20.17 13.71
C GLU A 295 2.54 -20.18 12.49
N THR A 296 1.95 -19.02 12.17
CA THR A 296 1.06 -18.87 11.02
C THR A 296 1.81 -18.60 9.70
N GLY A 297 3.11 -18.29 9.75
CA GLY A 297 3.91 -17.87 8.59
C GLY A 297 3.54 -16.50 8.02
N LEU A 298 2.82 -15.68 8.79
CA LEU A 298 2.29 -14.38 8.36
C LEU A 298 3.22 -13.21 8.69
N ALA A 299 4.30 -13.47 9.42
CA ALA A 299 5.33 -12.50 9.77
C ALA A 299 5.84 -11.71 8.55
N LEU A 300 6.17 -12.38 7.45
CA LEU A 300 6.65 -11.72 6.23
C LEU A 300 5.57 -10.89 5.53
N VAL A 301 4.31 -11.36 5.55
CA VAL A 301 3.19 -10.61 4.96
C VAL A 301 2.98 -9.30 5.70
N ALA A 302 2.96 -9.35 7.04
CA ALA A 302 2.86 -8.16 7.88
C ALA A 302 4.07 -7.24 7.71
N ALA A 303 5.29 -7.78 7.74
CA ALA A 303 6.52 -7.00 7.52
C ALA A 303 6.54 -6.31 6.15
N GLN A 304 6.04 -6.96 5.11
CA GLN A 304 5.97 -6.41 3.76
C GLN A 304 4.99 -5.23 3.65
N MET A 305 3.99 -5.10 4.54
CA MET A 305 3.10 -3.94 4.54
C MET A 305 3.82 -2.65 4.94
N VAL A 306 4.88 -2.73 5.75
CA VAL A 306 5.66 -1.56 6.20
C VAL A 306 6.22 -0.73 5.03
N PRO A 307 7.09 -1.27 4.15
CA PRO A 307 7.62 -0.49 3.02
C PRO A 307 6.53 -0.03 2.05
N LEU A 308 5.44 -0.79 1.92
CA LEU A 308 4.32 -0.43 1.07
C LEU A 308 3.59 0.81 1.60
N MET A 309 3.36 0.88 2.92
CA MET A 309 2.64 1.99 3.54
C MET A 309 3.50 3.25 3.77
N ILE A 310 4.83 3.14 3.66
CA ILE A 310 5.74 4.30 3.74
C ILE A 310 5.72 5.12 2.44
N ASN A 311 5.57 4.47 1.29
CA ASN A 311 5.74 5.12 -0.01
C ASN A 311 4.42 5.15 -0.82
N PRO A 312 4.04 6.28 -1.44
CA PRO A 312 2.77 6.37 -2.17
C PRO A 312 2.55 5.30 -3.26
N PRO A 313 3.57 4.88 -4.05
CA PRO A 313 3.41 3.75 -4.97
C PRO A 313 3.06 2.42 -4.29
N GLY A 314 3.61 2.19 -3.10
CA GLY A 314 3.35 0.97 -2.34
C GLY A 314 1.95 0.93 -1.72
N VAL A 315 1.43 2.08 -1.29
CA VAL A 315 0.09 2.21 -0.68
C VAL A 315 -0.97 1.59 -1.57
N VAL A 316 -0.91 1.82 -2.89
CA VAL A 316 -1.90 1.30 -3.84
C VAL A 316 -1.90 -0.23 -3.86
N HIS A 317 -0.72 -0.86 -3.73
CA HIS A 317 -0.61 -2.31 -3.64
C HIS A 317 -1.13 -2.84 -2.30
N ALA A 318 -0.76 -2.20 -1.18
CA ALA A 318 -1.27 -2.58 0.13
C ALA A 318 -2.80 -2.51 0.20
N LEU A 319 -3.40 -1.43 -0.30
CA LEU A 319 -4.86 -1.28 -0.38
C LEU A 319 -5.48 -2.37 -1.26
N SER A 320 -4.92 -2.63 -2.44
CA SER A 320 -5.45 -3.68 -3.33
C SER A 320 -5.39 -5.08 -2.73
N MET A 321 -4.36 -5.37 -1.91
CA MET A 321 -4.25 -6.61 -1.16
C MET A 321 -5.30 -6.68 -0.04
N CYS A 322 -5.50 -5.59 0.69
CA CYS A 322 -6.45 -5.52 1.81
C CYS A 322 -7.93 -5.46 1.37
N LEU A 323 -8.20 -5.28 0.06
CA LEU A 323 -9.53 -5.52 -0.51
C LEU A 323 -9.86 -7.02 -0.66
N ALA A 324 -8.86 -7.90 -0.55
CA ALA A 324 -9.12 -9.34 -0.51
C ALA A 324 -9.73 -9.71 0.86
N PRO A 325 -10.87 -10.42 0.91
CA PRO A 325 -11.53 -10.78 2.17
C PRO A 325 -10.61 -11.50 3.16
N ASP A 326 -9.75 -12.39 2.67
CA ASP A 326 -8.83 -13.16 3.52
C ASP A 326 -7.78 -12.28 4.20
N ILE A 327 -7.27 -11.26 3.49
CA ILE A 327 -6.30 -10.30 4.04
C ILE A 327 -6.99 -9.34 5.03
N ALA A 328 -8.22 -8.92 4.74
CA ALA A 328 -9.01 -8.12 5.67
C ALA A 328 -9.33 -8.90 6.96
N ALA A 329 -9.70 -10.18 6.84
CA ALA A 329 -9.94 -11.06 7.97
C ALA A 329 -8.67 -11.28 8.80
N LEU A 330 -7.52 -11.45 8.14
CA LEU A 330 -6.22 -11.51 8.81
C LEU A 330 -5.93 -10.24 9.63
N ALA A 331 -6.13 -9.06 9.04
CA ALA A 331 -5.91 -7.80 9.76
C ALA A 331 -6.81 -7.70 11.00
N ALA A 332 -8.09 -8.05 10.87
CA ALA A 332 -9.04 -8.05 11.98
C ALA A 332 -8.65 -9.05 13.09
N TRP A 333 -8.19 -10.24 12.72
CA TRP A 333 -7.70 -11.24 13.69
C TRP A 333 -6.48 -10.73 14.46
N LEU A 334 -5.49 -10.16 13.77
CA LEU A 334 -4.30 -9.62 14.42
C LEU A 334 -4.61 -8.39 15.30
N GLU A 335 -5.57 -7.56 14.90
CA GLU A 335 -6.06 -6.45 15.72
C GLU A 335 -6.73 -6.95 17.01
N ALA A 336 -7.53 -8.02 16.93
CA ALA A 336 -8.12 -8.65 18.11
C ALA A 336 -7.04 -9.22 19.05
N VAL A 337 -6.04 -9.90 18.50
CA VAL A 337 -4.87 -10.38 19.27
C VAL A 337 -4.22 -9.21 20.01
N LEU A 338 -3.93 -8.10 19.33
CA LEU A 338 -3.32 -6.92 19.95
C LEU A 338 -4.20 -6.33 21.07
N ALA A 339 -5.52 -6.25 20.86
CA ALA A 339 -6.45 -5.70 21.83
C ALA A 339 -6.50 -6.54 23.12
N GLU A 340 -6.52 -7.87 23.01
CA GLU A 340 -6.44 -8.79 24.16
C GLU A 340 -5.16 -8.56 24.96
N GLN A 341 -4.05 -8.28 24.28
CA GLN A 341 -2.78 -8.00 24.97
C GLN A 341 -2.78 -6.65 25.69
N ALA A 342 -3.42 -5.62 25.14
CA ALA A 342 -3.49 -4.30 25.76
C ALA A 342 -4.34 -4.28 27.05
N GLY A 343 -5.31 -5.19 27.18
CA GLY A 343 -6.17 -5.31 28.36
C GLY A 343 -5.63 -6.17 29.50
N THR A 344 -4.48 -6.83 29.33
CA THR A 344 -3.90 -7.76 30.32
C THR A 344 -2.67 -7.21 31.06
N GLY A 345 -2.39 -5.91 30.90
CA GLY A 345 -1.26 -5.20 31.53
C GLY A 345 -1.64 -4.31 32.70
#